data_AF-A0A6M0F8V2-F1
#
_entry.id   AF-A0A6M0F8V2-F1
#
_cell.length_a   1.000
_cell.length_b   1.000
_cell.length_c   1.000
_cell.angle_alpha   90.00
_cell.angle_beta   90.00
_cell.angle_gamma   90.00
#
_symmetry.space_group_name_H-M   'P 1'
#
loop_
_entity.id
_entity.type
_entity.pdbx_description
1 polymer ?
#
loop_
_entity_poly.entity_id
_entity_poly.type
_entity_poly.pdbx_seq_one_letter_code
_entity_poly.pdbx_strand_id
1 'polypeptide(L)'
;FLPYQSLKLPWGTNPITDGLLSSKTFQSIHDGAAFTRLEKIQASTVPPDPAIVPTNPVVPTNPTEPITGGGSDSSQGFISSKVWITSDDKIAFRNDKNISGVQLGRLSAGTPVTILGEAVGGRYLNDFDLWYNIRVDVGGTTQDGYVAAYYVERSNFDGTYGTAISKNNGSYAHHIDEATHARLDPKNSSYRPLIESAAARYDWLAPSVIAGIGSRESAWGHFLSPKGPTGTGDGGHGRGLMQIDDRFHQSFINSGLWTDAKSNINYGIDNVLSNYYDYLDRVTSLEGKDLLRGAIAAYNAGPQSVLNAVNQGLDIDHYTTGQDYSWDVLNRAGWFQTHGWT
;
A
#
# COMPACT_ATOMS: atom_id res chain seq x y z
N PHE A 1 -7.98 2.55 36.10
CA PHE A 1 -8.47 1.16 36.08
C PHE A 1 -8.68 0.77 34.62
N LEU A 2 -7.83 -0.09 34.07
CA LEU A 2 -7.99 -0.59 32.70
C LEU A 2 -8.99 -1.75 32.74
N PRO A 3 -10.06 -1.77 31.92
CA PRO A 3 -11.17 -2.73 32.04
C PRO A 3 -10.82 -4.16 31.59
N TYR A 4 -9.58 -4.41 31.17
CA TYR A 4 -9.17 -5.68 30.57
C TYR A 4 -8.47 -6.65 31.54
N GLN A 5 -8.23 -6.26 32.80
CA GLN A 5 -7.57 -7.16 33.77
C GLN A 5 -8.48 -8.29 34.29
N SER A 6 -9.79 -8.25 34.02
CA SER A 6 -10.76 -9.27 34.44
C SER A 6 -11.13 -10.26 33.34
N LEU A 7 -10.69 -10.08 32.10
CA LEU A 7 -11.01 -11.00 31.00
C LEU A 7 -9.98 -12.13 30.93
N LYS A 8 -10.21 -13.20 31.71
CA LYS A 8 -9.48 -14.46 31.56
C LYS A 8 -10.21 -15.32 30.53
N LEU A 9 -9.71 -15.33 29.30
CA LEU A 9 -10.13 -16.30 28.30
C LEU A 9 -9.26 -17.56 28.44
N PRO A 10 -9.85 -18.76 28.54
CA PRO A 10 -9.07 -19.99 28.57
C PRO A 10 -8.31 -20.15 27.25
N TRP A 11 -7.10 -20.69 27.35
CA TRP A 11 -6.13 -20.88 26.28
C TRP A 11 -6.76 -21.37 24.96
N GLY A 12 -6.81 -20.48 23.97
CA GLY A 12 -7.17 -20.81 22.59
C GLY A 12 -8.63 -20.59 22.17
N THR A 13 -9.51 -20.05 23.02
CA THR A 13 -10.90 -19.76 22.62
C THR A 13 -11.01 -18.36 21.99
N ASN A 14 -11.33 -18.31 20.69
CA ASN A 14 -11.76 -17.10 20.00
C ASN A 14 -13.31 -17.06 20.03
N PRO A 15 -13.96 -15.95 20.45
CA PRO A 15 -15.42 -15.84 20.48
C PRO A 15 -16.09 -16.08 19.11
N ILE A 16 -15.35 -16.03 18.01
CA ILE A 16 -15.81 -16.35 16.66
C ILE A 16 -15.94 -17.86 16.42
N THR A 17 -15.12 -18.69 17.08
CA THR A 17 -15.04 -20.14 16.79
C THR A 17 -15.55 -21.02 17.94
N ASP A 18 -15.88 -20.43 19.09
CA ASP A 18 -16.41 -21.16 20.25
C ASP A 18 -17.94 -21.32 20.15
N GLY A 19 -18.38 -22.56 19.91
CA GLY A 19 -19.80 -22.91 19.77
C GLY A 19 -20.64 -22.67 21.03
N LEU A 20 -20.04 -22.58 22.21
CA LEU A 20 -20.75 -22.27 23.47
C LEU A 20 -21.05 -20.77 23.64
N LEU A 21 -20.40 -19.91 22.86
CA LEU A 21 -20.65 -18.46 22.82
C LEU A 21 -21.53 -18.03 21.63
N SER A 22 -21.81 -18.95 20.69
CA SER A 22 -22.72 -18.68 19.58
C SER A 22 -24.19 -18.85 20.03
N SER A 23 -24.87 -17.73 20.26
CA SER A 23 -26.34 -17.70 20.32
C SER A 23 -26.86 -16.82 19.18
N LYS A 24 -28.14 -16.97 18.82
CA LYS A 24 -28.78 -16.08 17.84
C LYS A 24 -28.86 -14.61 18.30
N THR A 25 -28.52 -14.33 19.57
CA THR A 25 -28.43 -12.97 20.13
C THR A 25 -27.00 -12.44 20.20
N PHE A 26 -25.99 -13.26 19.89
CA PHE A 26 -24.60 -12.83 19.85
C PHE A 26 -24.28 -12.32 18.43
N GLN A 27 -24.11 -11.00 18.30
CA GLN A 27 -23.64 -10.36 17.07
C GLN A 27 -22.21 -9.88 17.28
N SER A 28 -21.30 -10.31 16.39
CA SER A 28 -20.02 -9.64 16.22
C SER A 28 -20.28 -8.35 15.45
N ILE A 29 -20.18 -7.21 16.13
CA ILE A 29 -20.18 -5.90 15.49
C ILE A 29 -18.72 -5.55 15.22
N HIS A 30 -18.29 -5.67 13.96
CA HIS A 30 -17.02 -5.10 13.53
C HIS A 30 -17.19 -3.57 13.44
N ASP A 31 -16.86 -2.86 14.52
CA ASP A 31 -16.78 -1.39 14.54
C ASP A 31 -15.40 -0.87 14.06
N GLY A 32 -14.68 -1.73 13.32
CA GLY A 32 -13.25 -1.60 13.06
C GLY A 32 -12.80 -0.45 12.17
N ALA A 33 -13.71 0.37 11.62
CA ALA A 33 -13.32 1.40 10.66
C ALA A 33 -13.96 2.79 10.86
N ALA A 34 -14.91 2.95 11.78
CA ALA A 34 -15.60 4.24 11.95
C ALA A 34 -14.97 5.16 12.99
N PHE A 35 -14.21 4.60 13.93
CA PHE A 35 -13.70 5.34 15.09
C PHE A 35 -12.28 4.89 15.44
N THR A 36 -11.39 5.87 15.65
CA THR A 36 -10.07 5.67 16.24
C THR A 36 -10.18 5.13 17.66
N ARG A 37 -9.11 4.52 18.17
CA ARG A 37 -9.03 4.02 19.56
C ARG A 37 -9.40 5.09 20.61
N LEU A 38 -9.11 6.37 20.34
CA LEU A 38 -9.44 7.49 21.23
C LEU A 38 -10.94 7.80 21.25
N GLU A 39 -11.61 7.76 20.10
CA GLU A 39 -13.06 7.99 19.98
C GLU A 39 -13.85 6.87 20.65
N LYS A 40 -13.37 5.62 20.58
CA LYS A 40 -13.98 4.47 21.27
C LYS A 40 -13.92 4.60 22.80
N ILE A 41 -12.83 5.16 23.34
CA ILE A 41 -12.68 5.43 24.77
C ILE A 41 -13.67 6.51 25.23
N GLN A 42 -13.91 7.55 24.42
CA GLN A 42 -14.89 8.59 24.72
C GLN A 42 -16.34 8.09 24.68
N ALA A 43 -16.69 7.20 23.75
CA ALA A 43 -18.04 6.63 23.66
C ALA A 43 -18.39 5.72 24.86
N SER A 44 -17.38 5.10 25.48
CA SER A 44 -17.58 4.15 26.59
C SER A 44 -17.92 4.79 27.95
N THR A 45 -17.95 6.13 28.05
CA THR A 45 -18.22 6.85 29.31
C THR A 45 -19.66 7.39 29.44
N VAL A 46 -20.50 7.17 28.43
CA VAL A 46 -21.91 7.63 28.43
C VAL A 46 -22.85 6.46 28.79
N PRO A 47 -23.78 6.61 29.75
CA PRO A 47 -24.76 5.56 30.07
C PRO A 47 -25.75 5.32 28.91
N PRO A 48 -26.32 4.11 28.77
CA PRO A 48 -27.22 3.79 27.66
C PRO A 48 -28.59 4.45 27.86
N ASP A 49 -29.06 5.19 26.85
CA ASP A 49 -30.44 5.68 26.75
C ASP A 49 -31.35 4.56 26.18
N PRO A 50 -32.66 4.50 26.54
CA PRO A 50 -33.48 3.33 26.28
C PRO A 50 -34.07 3.31 24.86
N ALA A 51 -34.02 2.11 24.27
CA ALA A 51 -34.85 1.59 23.17
C ALA A 51 -34.89 2.41 21.86
N ILE A 52 -33.97 2.10 20.95
CA ILE A 52 -34.11 2.41 19.52
C ILE A 52 -34.95 1.32 18.85
N VAL A 53 -36.10 1.73 18.30
CA VAL A 53 -36.97 0.94 17.41
C VAL A 53 -36.18 0.56 16.15
N PRO A 54 -36.21 -0.70 15.67
CA PRO A 54 -35.42 -1.12 14.53
C PRO A 54 -35.94 -0.45 13.25
N THR A 55 -35.19 0.52 12.73
CA THR A 55 -35.33 0.97 11.34
C THR A 55 -34.46 0.07 10.47
N ASN A 56 -35.02 -0.37 9.33
CA ASN A 56 -34.32 -1.22 8.38
C ASN A 56 -33.00 -0.56 7.93
N PRO A 57 -31.93 -1.35 7.70
CA PRO A 57 -30.66 -0.82 7.24
C PRO A 57 -30.86 -0.11 5.90
N VAL A 58 -30.53 1.18 5.88
CA VAL A 58 -30.40 1.94 4.64
C VAL A 58 -29.18 1.38 3.92
N VAL A 59 -29.43 0.62 2.86
CA VAL A 59 -28.43 0.26 1.87
C VAL A 59 -27.81 1.57 1.37
N PRO A 60 -26.48 1.76 1.43
CA PRO A 60 -25.85 2.93 0.84
C PRO A 60 -26.19 2.92 -0.66
N THR A 61 -27.05 3.84 -1.07
CA THR A 61 -27.25 4.09 -2.49
C THR A 61 -25.93 4.62 -3.04
N ASN A 62 -25.42 3.98 -4.10
CA ASN A 62 -24.38 4.54 -4.95
C ASN A 62 -24.64 6.04 -5.14
N PRO A 63 -23.61 6.92 -5.08
CA PRO A 63 -23.80 8.33 -5.35
C PRO A 63 -24.56 8.48 -6.67
N THR A 64 -25.73 9.12 -6.58
CA THR A 64 -26.58 9.45 -7.72
C THR A 64 -25.73 10.10 -8.80
N GLU A 65 -25.84 9.60 -10.03
CA GLU A 65 -25.15 10.12 -11.21
C GLU A 65 -25.24 11.65 -11.29
N PRO A 66 -24.13 12.36 -11.59
CA PRO A 66 -24.21 13.75 -11.99
C PRO A 66 -24.80 13.82 -13.40
N ILE A 67 -26.01 14.36 -13.46
CA ILE A 67 -26.60 15.22 -14.51
C ILE A 67 -26.24 14.88 -15.97
N THR A 68 -27.26 14.38 -16.67
CA THR A 68 -27.37 14.37 -18.13
C THR A 68 -27.05 15.75 -18.73
N GLY A 69 -25.93 15.84 -19.45
CA GLY A 69 -25.58 16.98 -20.29
C GLY A 69 -24.44 16.59 -21.22
N GLY A 70 -24.72 16.42 -22.51
CA GLY A 70 -23.70 16.14 -23.51
C GLY A 70 -22.68 17.28 -23.59
N GLY A 71 -21.49 17.04 -23.04
CA GLY A 71 -20.36 17.94 -23.05
C GLY A 71 -19.14 17.24 -22.46
N SER A 72 -18.08 17.11 -23.25
CA SER A 72 -16.85 16.44 -22.87
C SER A 72 -16.10 17.22 -21.78
N ASP A 73 -16.25 16.84 -20.51
CA ASP A 73 -15.49 17.47 -19.44
C ASP A 73 -14.50 16.49 -18.81
N SER A 74 -13.31 16.41 -19.42
CA SER A 74 -12.16 15.68 -18.88
C SER A 74 -11.56 16.34 -17.64
N SER A 75 -12.10 17.47 -17.17
CA SER A 75 -11.67 18.11 -15.93
C SER A 75 -12.34 17.52 -14.69
N GLN A 76 -13.21 16.52 -14.82
CA GLN A 76 -13.83 15.85 -13.67
C GLN A 76 -13.19 14.50 -13.38
N GLY A 77 -13.15 14.14 -12.11
CA GLY A 77 -12.72 12.82 -11.67
C GLY A 77 -13.11 12.53 -10.24
N PHE A 78 -12.71 11.36 -9.76
CA PHE A 78 -12.84 10.99 -8.35
C PHE A 78 -11.65 10.16 -7.90
N ILE A 79 -11.41 10.13 -6.59
CA ILE A 79 -10.36 9.27 -6.04
C ILE A 79 -10.73 7.80 -6.24
N SER A 80 -9.88 7.04 -6.93
CA SER A 80 -10.14 5.67 -7.34
C SER A 80 -10.32 4.72 -6.15
N SER A 81 -11.19 3.73 -6.33
CA SER A 81 -11.33 2.55 -5.45
C SER A 81 -10.67 1.29 -6.02
N LYS A 82 -10.13 1.36 -7.24
CA LYS A 82 -9.62 0.20 -8.01
C LYS A 82 -8.13 -0.06 -7.83
N VAL A 83 -7.45 0.85 -7.16
CA VAL A 83 -6.01 1.00 -7.21
C VAL A 83 -5.50 1.17 -5.79
N TRP A 84 -5.04 0.07 -5.16
CA TRP A 84 -4.42 -0.10 -3.82
C TRP A 84 -5.03 0.61 -2.58
N ILE A 85 -5.92 1.56 -2.81
CA ILE A 85 -6.84 2.28 -1.94
C ILE A 85 -8.10 1.43 -1.97
N THR A 86 -8.31 0.66 -0.91
CA THR A 86 -9.65 0.15 -0.60
C THR A 86 -10.54 1.31 -0.14
N SER A 87 -11.85 1.11 -0.06
CA SER A 87 -12.82 2.17 0.29
C SER A 87 -12.51 2.95 1.58
N ASP A 88 -11.68 2.37 2.45
CA ASP A 88 -11.41 2.89 3.80
C ASP A 88 -10.09 3.68 3.87
N ASP A 89 -9.29 3.67 2.80
CA ASP A 89 -7.99 4.34 2.74
C ASP A 89 -8.12 5.83 2.38
N LYS A 90 -7.27 6.67 2.98
CA LYS A 90 -7.16 8.10 2.63
C LYS A 90 -5.79 8.42 2.06
N ILE A 91 -5.73 9.03 0.89
CA ILE A 91 -4.47 9.45 0.25
C ILE A 91 -4.08 10.88 0.58
N ALA A 92 -2.79 11.14 0.63
CA ALA A 92 -2.27 12.48 0.84
C ALA A 92 -2.58 13.39 -0.37
N PHE A 93 -3.27 14.50 -0.10
CA PHE A 93 -3.39 15.65 -0.98
C PHE A 93 -2.36 16.69 -0.55
N ARG A 94 -1.58 17.22 -1.50
CA ARG A 94 -0.33 17.94 -1.21
C ARG A 94 -0.27 19.30 -1.87
N ASN A 95 0.60 20.16 -1.35
CA ASN A 95 0.85 21.48 -1.94
C ASN A 95 1.80 21.46 -3.14
N ASP A 96 2.44 20.33 -3.42
CA ASP A 96 3.37 20.16 -4.54
C ASP A 96 3.26 18.74 -5.11
N LYS A 97 3.68 18.59 -6.36
CA LYS A 97 3.68 17.37 -7.18
C LYS A 97 4.78 16.39 -6.78
N ASN A 98 4.92 16.11 -5.49
CA ASN A 98 5.83 15.08 -4.98
C ASN A 98 5.40 14.67 -3.57
N ILE A 99 5.78 13.47 -3.14
CA ILE A 99 5.35 12.95 -1.84
C ILE A 99 6.05 13.63 -0.64
N SER A 100 7.09 14.42 -0.89
CA SER A 100 7.74 15.28 0.12
C SER A 100 7.00 16.61 0.32
N GLY A 101 6.03 16.93 -0.55
CA GLY A 101 5.19 18.12 -0.44
C GLY A 101 4.35 18.08 0.84
N VAL A 102 4.10 19.26 1.41
CA VAL A 102 3.28 19.41 2.62
C VAL A 102 1.91 18.82 2.35
N GLN A 103 1.47 17.93 3.22
CA GLN A 103 0.13 17.36 3.16
C GLN A 103 -0.90 18.45 3.54
N LEU A 104 -1.70 18.85 2.56
CA LEU A 104 -2.83 19.76 2.72
C LEU A 104 -4.08 19.04 3.25
N GLY A 105 -4.13 17.71 3.14
CA GLY A 105 -5.24 16.90 3.61
C GLY A 105 -5.12 15.43 3.25
N ARG A 106 -6.13 14.63 3.64
CA ARG A 106 -6.28 13.26 3.15
C ARG A 106 -7.64 13.07 2.47
N LEU A 107 -7.66 12.42 1.31
CA LEU A 107 -8.85 12.21 0.49
C LEU A 107 -9.25 10.73 0.51
N SER A 108 -10.52 10.43 0.76
CA SER A 108 -11.06 9.07 0.69
C SER A 108 -11.40 8.67 -0.74
N ALA A 109 -11.47 7.36 -1.02
CA ALA A 109 -12.05 6.85 -2.27
C ALA A 109 -13.43 7.46 -2.54
N GLY A 110 -13.72 7.75 -3.81
CA GLY A 110 -14.96 8.40 -4.24
C GLY A 110 -15.01 9.91 -4.01
N THR A 111 -14.00 10.52 -3.37
CA THR A 111 -13.95 11.99 -3.23
C THR A 111 -13.94 12.63 -4.62
N PRO A 112 -14.92 13.47 -4.99
CA PRO A 112 -14.94 14.13 -6.28
C PRO A 112 -13.83 15.19 -6.35
N VAL A 113 -13.19 15.30 -7.51
CA VAL A 113 -12.10 16.25 -7.74
C VAL A 113 -12.28 16.93 -9.10
N THR A 114 -11.92 18.21 -9.17
CA THR A 114 -11.74 18.90 -10.46
C THR A 114 -10.26 18.89 -10.83
N ILE A 115 -9.91 18.27 -11.94
CA ILE A 115 -8.55 18.24 -12.50
C ILE A 115 -8.29 19.56 -13.21
N LEU A 116 -7.39 20.37 -12.65
CA LEU A 116 -6.97 21.67 -13.18
C LEU A 116 -5.82 21.55 -14.19
N GLY A 117 -5.03 20.48 -14.09
CA GLY A 117 -3.90 20.25 -14.99
C GLY A 117 -3.08 19.03 -14.64
N GLU A 118 -2.11 18.76 -15.49
CA GLU A 118 -1.20 17.63 -15.41
C GLU A 118 0.22 18.10 -15.12
N ALA A 119 0.94 17.34 -14.32
CA ALA A 119 2.31 17.59 -13.97
C ALA A 119 3.13 16.32 -14.14
N VAL A 120 4.12 16.37 -15.05
CA VAL A 120 5.07 15.29 -15.31
C VAL A 120 6.50 15.79 -15.10
N GLY A 121 7.38 14.91 -14.63
CA GLY A 121 8.80 15.21 -14.44
C GLY A 121 9.11 16.22 -13.31
N GLY A 122 10.26 16.06 -12.65
CA GLY A 122 10.64 16.90 -11.52
C GLY A 122 11.77 16.30 -10.67
N ARG A 123 12.19 17.02 -9.62
CA ARG A 123 13.29 16.57 -8.73
C ARG A 123 13.05 15.16 -8.13
N TYR A 124 11.79 14.80 -7.91
CA TYR A 124 11.35 13.54 -7.32
C TYR A 124 10.31 12.81 -8.19
N LEU A 125 10.17 13.25 -9.44
CA LEU A 125 9.29 12.63 -10.44
C LEU A 125 10.20 12.22 -11.60
N ASN A 126 10.25 10.94 -11.92
CA ASN A 126 10.79 10.55 -13.22
C ASN A 126 9.87 11.11 -14.33
N ASP A 127 10.34 11.15 -15.58
CA ASP A 127 9.56 11.70 -16.71
C ASP A 127 8.23 10.98 -16.95
N PHE A 128 8.02 9.86 -16.26
CA PHE A 128 6.83 9.03 -16.34
C PHE A 128 5.87 9.26 -15.16
N ASP A 129 6.29 9.90 -14.08
CA ASP A 129 5.46 10.16 -12.91
C ASP A 129 4.49 11.30 -13.18
N LEU A 130 3.20 10.95 -13.29
CA LEU A 130 2.12 11.90 -13.50
C LEU A 130 1.42 12.26 -12.19
N TRP A 131 1.29 13.56 -11.94
CA TRP A 131 0.47 14.13 -10.87
C TRP A 131 -0.62 14.99 -11.49
N TYR A 132 -1.80 14.98 -10.87
CA TYR A 132 -2.86 15.92 -11.18
C TYR A 132 -2.82 17.08 -10.22
N ASN A 133 -2.81 18.29 -10.77
CA ASN A 133 -3.26 19.46 -10.04
C ASN A 133 -4.78 19.37 -9.95
N ILE A 134 -5.31 19.26 -8.75
CA ILE A 134 -6.73 19.12 -8.49
C ILE A 134 -7.24 20.23 -7.57
N ARG A 135 -8.50 20.58 -7.75
CA ARG A 135 -9.32 21.33 -6.80
C ARG A 135 -10.25 20.36 -6.10
N VAL A 136 -10.27 20.42 -4.78
CA VAL A 136 -11.06 19.50 -3.94
C VAL A 136 -11.47 20.17 -2.63
N ASP A 137 -12.64 19.81 -2.11
CA ASP A 137 -13.09 20.20 -0.78
C ASP A 137 -12.49 19.28 0.28
N VAL A 138 -11.71 19.85 1.20
CA VAL A 138 -11.13 19.11 2.33
C VAL A 138 -11.42 19.88 3.60
N GLY A 139 -12.07 19.24 4.56
CA GLY A 139 -12.41 19.88 5.85
C GLY A 139 -13.31 21.11 5.69
N GLY A 140 -14.18 21.13 4.67
CA GLY A 140 -15.08 22.24 4.38
C GLY A 140 -14.45 23.44 3.69
N THR A 141 -13.20 23.33 3.24
CA THR A 141 -12.51 24.37 2.46
C THR A 141 -12.14 23.85 1.08
N THR A 142 -12.51 24.58 0.03
CA THR A 142 -12.07 24.31 -1.34
C THR A 142 -10.62 24.75 -1.50
N GLN A 143 -9.75 23.84 -1.92
CA GLN A 143 -8.33 24.10 -2.07
C GLN A 143 -7.74 23.41 -3.30
N ASP A 144 -6.74 24.07 -3.88
CA ASP A 144 -5.97 23.58 -5.02
C ASP A 144 -4.68 22.93 -4.53
N GLY A 145 -4.25 21.86 -5.20
CA GLY A 145 -3.05 21.12 -4.82
C GLY A 145 -2.87 19.91 -5.70
N TYR A 146 -2.10 18.94 -5.24
CA TYR A 146 -1.62 17.84 -6.06
C TYR A 146 -1.94 16.49 -5.44
N VAL A 147 -2.28 15.55 -6.31
CA VAL A 147 -2.39 14.13 -6.01
C VAL A 147 -1.72 13.34 -7.13
N ALA A 148 -1.11 12.19 -6.83
CA ALA A 148 -0.57 11.33 -7.87
C ALA A 148 -1.72 10.87 -8.77
N ALA A 149 -1.55 10.95 -10.09
CA ALA A 149 -2.63 10.69 -11.04
C ALA A 149 -3.15 9.25 -10.98
N TYR A 150 -2.32 8.32 -10.51
CA TYR A 150 -2.69 6.93 -10.24
C TYR A 150 -3.94 6.80 -9.38
N TYR A 151 -4.13 7.75 -8.48
CA TYR A 151 -5.21 7.73 -7.52
C TYR A 151 -6.50 8.36 -8.04
N VAL A 152 -6.54 8.84 -9.28
CA VAL A 152 -7.70 9.53 -9.82
C VAL A 152 -8.25 8.75 -11.01
N GLU A 153 -9.53 8.40 -10.90
CA GLU A 153 -10.32 8.00 -12.05
C GLU A 153 -10.88 9.24 -12.73
N ARG A 154 -10.43 9.47 -13.96
CA ARG A 154 -10.83 10.63 -14.78
C ARG A 154 -11.99 10.24 -15.70
N SER A 155 -12.92 11.17 -15.91
CA SER A 155 -13.94 11.03 -16.94
C SER A 155 -13.31 11.03 -18.34
N ASN A 156 -13.60 10.00 -19.10
CA ASN A 156 -13.27 9.90 -20.52
C ASN A 156 -14.31 10.64 -21.36
N PHE A 157 -13.94 10.96 -22.60
CA PHE A 157 -14.82 11.62 -23.58
C PHE A 157 -16.07 10.81 -23.93
N ASP A 158 -16.05 9.50 -23.71
CA ASP A 158 -17.16 8.57 -23.94
C ASP A 158 -18.07 8.39 -22.71
N GLY A 159 -17.82 9.14 -21.62
CA GLY A 159 -18.57 9.05 -20.37
C GLY A 159 -18.15 7.89 -19.46
N THR A 160 -17.14 7.11 -19.83
CA THR A 160 -16.54 6.09 -18.94
C THR A 160 -15.54 6.74 -17.97
N TYR A 161 -15.22 6.04 -16.88
CA TYR A 161 -14.15 6.46 -15.96
C TYR A 161 -12.98 5.48 -16.04
N GLY A 162 -11.77 6.02 -16.21
CA GLY A 162 -10.53 5.24 -16.23
C GLY A 162 -9.52 5.76 -15.21
N THR A 163 -8.85 4.85 -14.50
CA THR A 163 -7.67 5.20 -13.69
C THR A 163 -6.56 5.65 -14.62
N ALA A 164 -6.06 6.86 -14.43
CA ALA A 164 -4.92 7.31 -15.20
C ALA A 164 -3.72 6.40 -14.93
N ILE A 165 -3.06 5.94 -16.00
CA ILE A 165 -1.82 5.16 -15.89
C ILE A 165 -0.73 6.14 -15.46
N SER A 166 -0.45 6.21 -14.17
CA SER A 166 0.42 7.23 -13.54
C SER A 166 1.90 7.12 -13.84
N LYS A 167 2.32 6.00 -14.45
CA LYS A 167 3.64 5.75 -14.99
C LYS A 167 3.47 5.11 -16.35
N ASN A 168 4.33 5.42 -17.32
CA ASN A 168 4.43 4.61 -18.52
C ASN A 168 4.87 3.19 -18.12
N ASN A 169 3.88 2.34 -17.81
CA ASN A 169 4.07 0.99 -17.32
C ASN A 169 4.69 0.08 -18.39
N GLY A 170 4.82 0.56 -19.64
CA GLY A 170 5.66 -0.08 -20.65
C GLY A 170 7.11 -0.26 -20.18
N SER A 171 7.61 0.63 -19.29
CA SER A 171 8.92 0.46 -18.63
C SER A 171 9.00 -0.78 -17.73
N TYR A 172 7.88 -1.26 -17.19
CA TYR A 172 7.80 -2.44 -16.32
C TYR A 172 7.43 -3.72 -17.06
N ALA A 173 7.12 -3.64 -18.35
CA ALA A 173 6.78 -4.80 -19.18
C ALA A 173 7.88 -5.87 -19.12
N HIS A 174 9.15 -5.46 -19.13
CA HIS A 174 10.28 -6.38 -18.98
C HIS A 174 10.36 -7.00 -17.59
N HIS A 175 9.96 -6.28 -16.54
CA HIS A 175 10.02 -6.78 -15.16
C HIS A 175 8.96 -7.86 -14.92
N ILE A 176 7.72 -7.64 -15.40
CA ILE A 176 6.66 -8.65 -15.26
C ILE A 176 6.95 -9.89 -16.11
N ASP A 177 7.51 -9.68 -17.29
CA ASP A 177 7.91 -10.76 -18.18
C ASP A 177 9.00 -11.61 -17.55
N GLU A 178 10.02 -11.00 -16.93
CA GLU A 178 11.05 -11.73 -16.19
C GLU A 178 10.49 -12.40 -14.91
N ALA A 179 9.58 -11.75 -14.18
CA ALA A 179 8.93 -12.37 -13.03
C ALA A 179 8.10 -13.62 -13.39
N THR A 180 7.48 -13.58 -14.57
CA THR A 180 6.60 -14.65 -15.09
C THR A 180 7.41 -15.75 -15.79
N HIS A 181 8.44 -15.36 -16.54
CA HIS A 181 9.31 -16.20 -17.34
C HIS A 181 10.75 -15.89 -16.94
N ALA A 182 11.24 -16.51 -15.86
CA ALA A 182 12.54 -16.22 -15.24
C ALA A 182 13.74 -16.59 -16.15
N ARG A 183 13.94 -15.86 -17.24
CA ARG A 183 14.93 -16.13 -18.30
C ARG A 183 16.35 -15.95 -17.82
N LEU A 184 16.56 -15.19 -16.76
CA LEU A 184 17.86 -14.98 -16.13
C LEU A 184 18.20 -16.04 -15.07
N ASP A 185 17.28 -16.95 -14.76
CA ASP A 185 17.51 -18.04 -13.80
C ASP A 185 17.38 -19.43 -14.46
N PRO A 186 18.49 -20.16 -14.65
CA PRO A 186 18.44 -21.50 -15.25
C PRO A 186 17.72 -22.54 -14.37
N LYS A 187 17.48 -22.26 -13.08
CA LYS A 187 16.86 -23.19 -12.14
C LYS A 187 15.34 -23.05 -12.06
N ASN A 188 14.79 -21.89 -12.44
CA ASN A 188 13.38 -21.59 -12.29
C ASN A 188 12.82 -21.10 -13.63
N SER A 189 11.71 -21.69 -14.09
CA SER A 189 11.02 -21.20 -15.28
C SER A 189 10.14 -19.97 -14.98
N SER A 190 9.86 -19.69 -13.71
CA SER A 190 9.03 -18.58 -13.22
C SER A 190 9.33 -18.30 -11.75
N TYR A 191 9.28 -17.03 -11.33
CA TYR A 191 9.33 -16.67 -9.90
C TYR A 191 7.93 -16.61 -9.28
N ARG A 192 6.86 -16.58 -10.07
CA ARG A 192 5.48 -16.44 -9.60
C ARG A 192 5.09 -17.44 -8.50
N PRO A 193 5.33 -18.76 -8.63
CA PRO A 193 4.97 -19.70 -7.56
C PRO A 193 5.75 -19.47 -6.26
N LEU A 194 6.99 -18.99 -6.35
CA LEU A 194 7.83 -18.68 -5.19
C LEU A 194 7.27 -17.45 -4.46
N ILE A 195 6.86 -16.45 -5.22
CA ILE A 195 6.26 -15.21 -4.73
C ILE A 195 4.89 -15.48 -4.09
N GLU A 196 4.01 -16.22 -4.76
CA GLU A 196 2.69 -16.57 -4.25
C GLU A 196 2.80 -17.41 -2.96
N SER A 197 3.73 -18.36 -2.93
CA SER A 197 4.02 -19.14 -1.71
C SER A 197 4.58 -18.29 -0.57
N ALA A 198 5.28 -17.19 -0.86
CA ALA A 198 5.77 -16.25 0.13
C ALA A 198 4.66 -15.36 0.70
N ALA A 199 3.84 -14.80 -0.18
CA ALA A 199 2.69 -13.97 0.19
C ALA A 199 1.68 -14.74 1.05
N ALA A 200 1.36 -15.98 0.68
CA ALA A 200 0.35 -16.80 1.36
C ALA A 200 0.65 -17.11 2.84
N ARG A 201 1.84 -16.77 3.35
CA ARG A 201 2.18 -16.86 4.78
C ARG A 201 1.64 -15.69 5.62
N TYR A 202 1.18 -14.62 4.98
CA TYR A 202 0.79 -13.37 5.64
C TYR A 202 -0.51 -12.81 5.07
N ASP A 203 -1.56 -12.73 5.88
CA ASP A 203 -2.88 -12.23 5.45
C ASP A 203 -2.87 -10.76 4.99
N TRP A 204 -1.85 -9.99 5.38
CA TRP A 204 -1.68 -8.59 5.01
C TRP A 204 -0.85 -8.38 3.72
N LEU A 205 -0.29 -9.44 3.12
CA LEU A 205 0.67 -9.34 2.02
C LEU A 205 0.14 -9.96 0.72
N ALA A 206 -0.10 -9.13 -0.28
CA ALA A 206 -0.46 -9.61 -1.62
C ALA A 206 0.79 -10.03 -2.43
N PRO A 207 0.71 -11.07 -3.29
CA PRO A 207 1.79 -11.47 -4.20
C PRO A 207 2.30 -10.32 -5.07
N SER A 208 1.42 -9.43 -5.52
CA SER A 208 1.78 -8.24 -6.31
C SER A 208 2.72 -7.27 -5.57
N VAL A 209 2.63 -7.17 -4.25
CA VAL A 209 3.52 -6.31 -3.46
C VAL A 209 4.95 -6.86 -3.49
N ILE A 210 5.11 -8.17 -3.29
CA ILE A 210 6.41 -8.85 -3.44
C ILE A 210 6.93 -8.70 -4.87
N ALA A 211 6.05 -8.84 -5.86
CA ALA A 211 6.36 -8.62 -7.27
C ALA A 211 6.92 -7.20 -7.53
N GLY A 212 6.29 -6.20 -6.90
CA GLY A 212 6.70 -4.80 -6.91
C GLY A 212 8.05 -4.54 -6.23
N ILE A 213 8.32 -5.18 -5.09
CA ILE A 213 9.62 -5.08 -4.38
C ILE A 213 10.74 -5.61 -5.28
N GLY A 214 10.66 -6.85 -5.77
CA GLY A 214 11.70 -7.42 -6.64
C GLY A 214 11.87 -6.65 -7.95
N SER A 215 10.79 -6.04 -8.45
CA SER A 215 10.86 -5.12 -9.59
C SER A 215 11.66 -3.85 -9.28
N ARG A 216 11.43 -3.21 -8.12
CA ARG A 216 12.15 -2.00 -7.69
C ARG A 216 13.61 -2.31 -7.36
N GLU A 217 13.87 -3.44 -6.70
CA GLU A 217 15.21 -3.79 -6.22
C GLU A 217 16.18 -4.13 -7.34
N SER A 218 15.76 -4.96 -8.30
CA SER A 218 16.69 -5.51 -9.27
C SER A 218 16.15 -5.65 -10.68
N ALA A 219 14.90 -5.21 -10.92
CA ALA A 219 14.17 -5.57 -12.11
C ALA A 219 14.18 -7.09 -12.34
N TRP A 220 13.96 -7.85 -11.26
CA TRP A 220 14.04 -9.33 -11.27
C TRP A 220 15.37 -9.88 -11.82
N GLY A 221 16.47 -9.18 -11.53
CA GLY A 221 17.82 -9.57 -11.88
C GLY A 221 18.42 -8.83 -13.09
N HIS A 222 17.66 -8.01 -13.81
CA HIS A 222 18.18 -7.25 -14.95
C HIS A 222 19.20 -6.18 -14.58
N PHE A 223 19.11 -5.60 -13.38
CA PHE A 223 20.01 -4.54 -12.90
C PHE A 223 21.22 -5.09 -12.13
N LEU A 224 21.38 -6.41 -12.06
CA LEU A 224 22.45 -7.02 -11.30
C LEU A 224 23.66 -7.37 -12.17
N SER A 225 24.81 -7.50 -11.52
CA SER A 225 26.06 -7.99 -12.11
C SER A 225 26.58 -9.23 -11.34
N PRO A 226 26.62 -10.42 -11.98
CA PRO A 226 25.98 -10.76 -13.26
C PRO A 226 24.45 -10.63 -13.20
N LYS A 227 23.76 -10.63 -14.34
CA LYS A 227 22.30 -10.63 -14.37
C LYS A 227 21.74 -11.94 -13.79
N GLY A 228 20.58 -11.85 -13.15
CA GLY A 228 19.89 -12.99 -12.53
C GLY A 228 20.13 -13.12 -11.01
N PRO A 229 19.62 -14.18 -10.37
CA PRO A 229 19.56 -14.31 -8.91
C PRO A 229 20.93 -14.41 -8.21
N THR A 230 21.99 -14.75 -8.95
CA THR A 230 23.36 -14.82 -8.44
C THR A 230 24.08 -13.46 -8.49
N GLY A 231 23.38 -12.43 -8.97
CA GLY A 231 23.90 -11.10 -9.19
C GLY A 231 24.01 -10.22 -7.95
N THR A 232 24.85 -9.21 -8.06
CA THR A 232 25.05 -8.19 -7.04
C THR A 232 24.71 -6.80 -7.58
N GLY A 233 24.24 -5.92 -6.71
CA GLY A 233 23.91 -4.53 -7.01
C GLY A 233 24.30 -3.60 -5.86
N ASP A 234 23.74 -2.38 -5.82
CA ASP A 234 24.03 -1.35 -4.80
C ASP A 234 25.52 -1.16 -4.48
N GLY A 235 26.33 -0.85 -5.50
CA GLY A 235 27.79 -0.69 -5.33
C GLY A 235 28.53 -1.94 -4.84
N GLY A 236 27.89 -3.11 -4.88
CA GLY A 236 28.43 -4.38 -4.42
C GLY A 236 27.88 -4.88 -3.09
N HIS A 237 26.89 -4.22 -2.48
CA HIS A 237 26.31 -4.59 -1.18
C HIS A 237 25.00 -5.38 -1.26
N GLY A 238 24.18 -5.13 -2.28
CA GLY A 238 22.90 -5.81 -2.49
C GLY A 238 23.08 -7.21 -3.09
N ARG A 239 22.43 -8.23 -2.51
CA ARG A 239 22.57 -9.64 -2.92
C ARG A 239 21.26 -10.21 -3.48
N GLY A 240 21.31 -10.66 -4.73
CA GLY A 240 20.21 -11.38 -5.40
C GLY A 240 18.98 -10.52 -5.73
N LEU A 241 17.89 -11.18 -6.11
CA LEU A 241 16.66 -10.57 -6.66
C LEU A 241 16.04 -9.50 -5.74
N MET A 242 16.04 -9.77 -4.43
CA MET A 242 15.48 -8.91 -3.39
C MET A 242 16.52 -7.98 -2.74
N GLN A 243 17.74 -7.92 -3.30
CA GLN A 243 18.85 -7.07 -2.88
C GLN A 243 19.10 -7.04 -1.36
N ILE A 244 19.27 -8.23 -0.76
CA ILE A 244 19.54 -8.35 0.67
C ILE A 244 20.90 -7.71 1.01
N ASP A 245 20.92 -6.78 1.95
CA ASP A 245 22.10 -6.02 2.33
C ASP A 245 23.11 -6.87 3.12
N ASP A 246 24.32 -7.01 2.58
CA ASP A 246 25.38 -7.81 3.16
C ASP A 246 25.99 -7.25 4.45
N ARG A 247 25.77 -5.96 4.74
CA ARG A 247 26.24 -5.30 5.97
C ARG A 247 25.41 -5.73 7.17
N PHE A 248 24.11 -5.99 6.96
CA PHE A 248 23.15 -6.31 8.02
C PHE A 248 22.76 -7.79 8.10
N HIS A 249 22.85 -8.54 6.99
CA HIS A 249 22.39 -9.93 6.91
C HIS A 249 23.50 -10.95 6.66
N GLN A 250 24.66 -10.73 7.28
CA GLN A 250 25.89 -11.51 7.05
C GLN A 250 25.69 -13.03 7.15
N SER A 251 24.91 -13.53 8.11
CA SER A 251 24.67 -14.98 8.26
C SER A 251 24.00 -15.60 7.02
N PHE A 252 23.00 -14.91 6.45
CA PHE A 252 22.36 -15.36 5.22
C PHE A 252 23.29 -15.24 4.02
N ILE A 253 24.05 -14.15 3.93
CA ILE A 253 25.00 -13.95 2.83
C ILE A 253 26.11 -15.01 2.85
N ASN A 254 26.69 -15.28 4.01
CA ASN A 254 27.76 -16.27 4.19
C ASN A 254 27.30 -17.71 3.95
N SER A 255 25.99 -17.99 4.05
CA SER A 255 25.44 -19.30 3.71
C SER A 255 25.43 -19.59 2.20
N GLY A 256 25.57 -18.56 1.35
CA GLY A 256 25.46 -18.68 -0.11
C GLY A 256 24.02 -18.87 -0.63
N LEU A 257 23.04 -19.06 0.25
CA LEU A 257 21.63 -19.27 -0.11
C LEU A 257 21.01 -18.07 -0.83
N TRP A 258 21.56 -16.86 -0.68
CA TRP A 258 21.09 -15.67 -1.38
C TRP A 258 21.13 -15.81 -2.91
N THR A 259 21.95 -16.72 -3.45
CA THR A 259 22.06 -17.00 -4.89
C THR A 259 20.93 -17.89 -5.43
N ASP A 260 20.15 -18.54 -4.55
CA ASP A 260 18.97 -19.31 -4.89
C ASP A 260 17.72 -18.41 -4.83
N ALA A 261 16.98 -18.33 -5.94
CA ALA A 261 15.85 -17.40 -6.05
C ALA A 261 14.80 -17.59 -4.96
N LYS A 262 14.43 -18.84 -4.65
CA LYS A 262 13.45 -19.16 -3.62
C LYS A 262 13.93 -18.71 -2.25
N SER A 263 15.17 -19.04 -1.91
CA SER A 263 15.78 -18.67 -0.63
C SER A 263 15.93 -17.16 -0.49
N ASN A 264 16.32 -16.46 -1.55
CA ASN A 264 16.43 -15.00 -1.59
C ASN A 264 15.08 -14.30 -1.40
N ILE A 265 14.05 -14.74 -2.13
CA ILE A 265 12.67 -14.23 -1.99
C ILE A 265 12.16 -14.47 -0.58
N ASN A 266 12.23 -15.72 -0.09
CA ASN A 266 11.76 -16.03 1.26
C ASN A 266 12.51 -15.24 2.33
N TYR A 267 13.83 -15.06 2.21
CA TYR A 267 14.57 -14.28 3.19
C TYR A 267 14.13 -12.81 3.21
N GLY A 268 13.98 -12.18 2.04
CA GLY A 268 13.47 -10.81 1.94
C GLY A 268 12.08 -10.65 2.59
N ILE A 269 11.21 -11.64 2.45
CA ILE A 269 9.86 -11.55 3.02
C ILE A 269 9.82 -11.93 4.51
N ASP A 270 10.39 -13.08 4.87
CA ASP A 270 10.26 -13.66 6.21
C ASP A 270 11.22 -13.05 7.24
N ASN A 271 12.34 -12.49 6.79
CA ASN A 271 13.39 -12.02 7.70
C ASN A 271 13.61 -10.51 7.62
N VAL A 272 13.11 -9.85 6.57
CA VAL A 272 13.24 -8.39 6.40
C VAL A 272 11.87 -7.72 6.47
N LEU A 273 11.01 -7.91 5.46
CA LEU A 273 9.74 -7.20 5.35
C LEU A 273 8.81 -7.45 6.54
N SER A 274 8.56 -8.72 6.89
CA SER A 274 7.66 -9.06 8.01
C SER A 274 8.19 -8.59 9.37
N ASN A 275 9.50 -8.70 9.61
CA ASN A 275 10.12 -8.18 10.83
C ASN A 275 9.97 -6.64 10.95
N TYR A 276 10.04 -5.91 9.84
CA TYR A 276 9.81 -4.46 9.83
C TYR A 276 8.34 -4.11 10.00
N TYR A 277 7.43 -4.87 9.39
CA TYR A 277 5.99 -4.75 9.62
C TYR A 277 5.67 -4.89 11.11
N ASP A 278 6.08 -6.00 11.71
CA ASP A 278 5.86 -6.31 13.12
C ASP A 278 6.48 -5.28 14.07
N TYR A 279 7.67 -4.78 13.73
CA TYR A 279 8.31 -3.72 14.52
C TYR A 279 7.50 -2.44 14.48
N LEU A 280 7.12 -1.96 13.28
CA LEU A 280 6.39 -0.71 13.10
C LEU A 280 4.99 -0.77 13.70
N ASP A 281 4.31 -1.91 13.62
CA ASP A 281 3.01 -2.14 14.27
C ASP A 281 3.07 -1.91 15.78
N ARG A 282 4.17 -2.34 16.42
CA ARG A 282 4.37 -2.18 17.87
C ARG A 282 4.73 -0.77 18.30
N VAL A 283 5.43 0.00 17.45
CA VAL A 283 6.08 1.27 17.86
C VAL A 283 5.49 2.52 17.22
N THR A 284 4.54 2.36 16.31
CA THR A 284 3.85 3.47 15.64
C THR A 284 2.34 3.36 15.82
N SER A 285 1.62 4.37 15.34
CA SER A 285 0.15 4.31 15.18
C SER A 285 -0.24 4.02 13.73
N LEU A 286 0.69 3.51 12.90
CA LEU A 286 0.38 3.14 11.52
C LEU A 286 -0.47 1.88 11.54
N GLU A 287 -1.53 1.85 10.74
CA GLU A 287 -2.43 0.71 10.63
C GLU A 287 -2.70 0.41 9.15
N GLY A 288 -3.14 -0.81 8.86
CA GLY A 288 -3.55 -1.23 7.51
C GLY A 288 -2.50 -0.93 6.44
N LYS A 289 -2.89 -0.15 5.43
CA LYS A 289 -2.04 0.21 4.29
C LYS A 289 -0.90 1.17 4.65
N ASP A 290 -1.09 2.08 5.61
CA ASP A 290 -0.02 2.95 6.07
C ASP A 290 1.07 2.13 6.79
N LEU A 291 0.70 1.09 7.53
CA LEU A 291 1.66 0.16 8.12
C LEU A 291 2.41 -0.65 7.06
N LEU A 292 1.71 -1.16 6.04
CA LEU A 292 2.34 -1.83 4.91
C LEU A 292 3.29 -0.89 4.14
N ARG A 293 2.90 0.36 3.87
CA ARG A 293 3.80 1.38 3.31
C ARG A 293 5.04 1.57 4.20
N GLY A 294 4.83 1.65 5.51
CA GLY A 294 5.90 1.75 6.50
C GLY A 294 6.90 0.59 6.39
N ALA A 295 6.42 -0.64 6.32
CA ALA A 295 7.28 -1.82 6.18
C ALA A 295 8.08 -1.81 4.87
N ILE A 296 7.45 -1.42 3.76
CA ILE A 296 8.10 -1.31 2.45
C ILE A 296 9.15 -0.18 2.45
N ALA A 297 8.83 0.99 3.02
CA ALA A 297 9.79 2.09 3.16
C ALA A 297 10.97 1.68 4.05
N ALA A 298 10.72 0.95 5.14
CA ALA A 298 11.74 0.40 6.02
C ALA A 298 12.63 -0.64 5.32
N TYR A 299 12.11 -1.36 4.32
CA TYR A 299 12.91 -2.27 3.49
C TYR A 299 14.10 -1.54 2.84
N ASN A 300 13.89 -0.29 2.41
CA ASN A 300 14.92 0.54 1.79
C ASN A 300 15.74 1.38 2.79
N ALA A 301 15.07 2.04 3.75
CA ALA A 301 15.69 3.06 4.61
C ALA A 301 15.92 2.61 6.06
N GLY A 302 15.50 1.40 6.41
CA GLY A 302 15.47 0.88 7.77
C GLY A 302 14.26 1.40 8.58
N PRO A 303 13.80 0.62 9.57
CA PRO A 303 12.60 0.94 10.34
C PRO A 303 12.75 2.19 11.23
N GLN A 304 13.96 2.53 11.67
CA GLN A 304 14.20 3.73 12.46
C GLN A 304 13.94 5.01 11.65
N SER A 305 14.28 5.00 10.36
CA SER A 305 14.02 6.13 9.46
C SER A 305 12.51 6.37 9.32
N VAL A 306 11.73 5.31 9.18
CA VAL A 306 10.26 5.39 9.13
C VAL A 306 9.71 5.91 10.46
N LEU A 307 10.16 5.38 11.60
CA LEU A 307 9.76 5.86 12.92
C LEU A 307 10.06 7.36 13.11
N ASN A 308 11.23 7.82 12.65
CA ASN A 308 11.60 9.24 12.69
C ASN A 308 10.67 10.10 11.84
N ALA A 309 10.30 9.64 10.64
CA ALA A 309 9.38 10.36 9.76
C ALA A 309 7.99 10.49 10.41
N VAL A 310 7.44 9.38 10.92
CA VAL A 310 6.14 9.36 11.61
C VAL A 310 6.13 10.30 12.81
N ASN A 311 7.15 10.26 13.67
CA ASN A 311 7.24 11.10 14.86
C ASN A 311 7.35 12.60 14.53
N GLN A 312 7.87 12.95 13.35
CA GLN A 312 7.97 14.34 12.87
C GLN A 312 6.74 14.77 12.07
N GLY A 313 5.74 13.89 11.87
CA GLY A 313 4.59 14.16 11.01
C GLY A 313 4.95 14.29 9.53
N LEU A 314 6.07 13.69 9.11
CA LEU A 314 6.53 13.65 7.71
C LEU A 314 5.92 12.44 6.99
N ASP A 315 6.01 12.43 5.65
CA ASP A 315 5.62 11.24 4.88
C ASP A 315 6.52 10.03 5.21
N ILE A 316 5.92 8.84 5.19
CA ILE A 316 6.59 7.55 5.45
C ILE A 316 7.85 7.36 4.59
N ASP A 317 7.83 7.86 3.35
CA ASP A 317 8.95 7.72 2.40
C ASP A 317 10.01 8.81 2.52
N HIS A 318 9.89 9.77 3.45
CA HIS A 318 10.74 10.98 3.51
C HIS A 318 12.25 10.67 3.52
N TYR A 319 12.68 9.57 4.13
CA TYR A 319 14.08 9.16 4.21
C TYR A 319 14.47 8.06 3.22
N THR A 320 13.55 7.61 2.37
CA THR A 320 13.83 6.58 1.37
C THR A 320 14.60 7.14 0.17
N THR A 321 15.25 6.26 -0.58
CA THR A 321 15.90 6.62 -1.84
C THR A 321 14.86 7.18 -2.81
N GLY A 322 15.12 8.38 -3.34
CA GLY A 322 14.18 9.10 -4.19
C GLY A 322 13.04 9.76 -3.43
N GLN A 323 12.92 9.52 -2.13
CA GLN A 323 11.76 9.88 -1.30
C GLN A 323 10.48 9.38 -1.96
N ASP A 324 10.46 8.13 -2.44
CA ASP A 324 9.36 7.55 -3.22
C ASP A 324 9.25 6.03 -3.10
N TYR A 325 10.04 5.37 -2.25
CA TYR A 325 10.27 3.93 -2.39
C TYR A 325 9.00 3.09 -2.18
N SER A 326 8.28 3.27 -1.07
CA SER A 326 7.03 2.52 -0.82
C SER A 326 5.97 2.86 -1.87
N TRP A 327 5.90 4.13 -2.25
CA TRP A 327 5.00 4.60 -3.28
C TRP A 327 5.26 3.94 -4.65
N ASP A 328 6.51 3.88 -5.12
CA ASP A 328 6.87 3.24 -6.39
C ASP A 328 6.64 1.73 -6.35
N VAL A 329 7.03 1.05 -5.27
CA VAL A 329 6.79 -0.38 -5.09
C VAL A 329 5.30 -0.70 -5.25
N LEU A 330 4.43 0.09 -4.64
CA LEU A 330 2.99 -0.13 -4.69
C LEU A 330 2.37 0.24 -6.03
N ASN A 331 2.90 1.27 -6.70
CA ASN A 331 2.52 1.55 -8.09
C ASN A 331 2.87 0.37 -9.01
N ARG A 332 4.07 -0.21 -8.86
CA ARG A 332 4.45 -1.43 -9.58
C ARG A 332 3.53 -2.59 -9.21
N ALA A 333 3.24 -2.78 -7.93
CA ALA A 333 2.32 -3.83 -7.46
C ALA A 333 0.95 -3.73 -8.14
N GLY A 334 0.40 -2.51 -8.25
CA GLY A 334 -0.84 -2.26 -8.99
C GLY A 334 -0.76 -2.67 -10.46
N TRP A 335 0.35 -2.37 -11.14
CA TRP A 335 0.58 -2.87 -12.50
C TRP A 335 0.64 -4.40 -12.57
N PHE A 336 1.29 -5.07 -11.62
CA PHE A 336 1.27 -6.53 -11.54
C PHE A 336 -0.16 -7.07 -11.34
N GLN A 337 -1.00 -6.41 -10.53
CA GLN A 337 -2.40 -6.80 -10.31
C GLN A 337 -3.22 -6.75 -11.61
N THR A 338 -3.04 -5.71 -12.44
CA THR A 338 -3.74 -5.63 -13.75
C THR A 338 -3.33 -6.74 -14.73
N HIS A 339 -2.29 -7.51 -14.40
CA HIS A 339 -1.79 -8.66 -15.15
C HIS A 339 -1.99 -9.99 -14.39
N GLY A 340 -2.93 -10.02 -13.45
CA GLY A 340 -3.37 -11.26 -12.79
C GLY A 340 -2.50 -11.71 -11.61
N TRP A 341 -1.71 -10.82 -11.01
CA TRP A 341 -1.00 -11.07 -9.74
C TRP A 341 -1.83 -10.53 -8.57
N THR A 342 -2.86 -11.26 -8.16
CA THR A 342 -3.80 -10.84 -7.09
C THR A 342 -3.37 -11.30 -5.72
#